data_AF-A0A7C0WUH2-F1
#
_entry.id   AF-A0A7C0WUH2-F1
#
_cell.length_a   1.000
_cell.length_b   1.000
_cell.length_c   1.000
_cell.angle_alpha   90.00
_cell.angle_beta   90.00
_cell.angle_gamma   90.00
#
_symmetry.space_group_name_H-M   'P 1'
#
loop_
_entity.id
_entity.type
_entity.pdbx_description
1 polymer ?
#
loop_
_entity_poly.entity_id
_entity_poly.type
_entity_poly.pdbx_seq_one_letter_code
_entity_poly.pdbx_strand_id
1 'polypeptide(L)'
;MTAWKKLRVGEFVFPFLVMVATCPAWGDSTLNYQGRVTAGGSNYSGMGYFKFRLLDGAGQGLWSNDGSTGTNEPGSSVAVEVNNGLFNVELGTGMTAIPPTVFHEEDLFLRTWFSTNNSSFEQLSPDVEIRPVDYAALNSGGAVMVDDDGDGDFDDIQEAIDYVSTNQDYETVLVMPGYYHVTNAISFPTGRVVRLSGLADRTEVVVENTNGPVLDAGTTVIRNMTFIGAPALTDSGLTNYFLEAVNCTFRTCPGFKGPAVVLGSQGEAEFFYCEVLNDEGGEAVTLFGNAMARMKHCLLSCESSAGTVLELDSGPSIEMESCTLNSGSGDALHLINSAGQAEFAMCRFLNGIVVDGPWSLTMRDCFIQGDTNDAAAVILNDSVGRVVFDNCTIRHFGAPDLLIAISSNGNAGVVLDYCRLESLTDTSSAGPALELDSDAADPESASVQIRWSTIEAETGNGITMNNCNVAVI
;
A
#
# COMPACT_ATOMS: atom_id res chain seq x y z
N MET A 1 -51.88 -47.77 -1.42
CA MET A 1 -51.35 -47.09 -0.23
C MET A 1 -49.92 -47.57 -0.10
N THR A 2 -48.87 -46.81 -0.31
CA THR A 2 -48.62 -45.41 0.06
C THR A 2 -47.59 -44.84 -0.94
N ALA A 3 -47.87 -43.63 -1.42
CA ALA A 3 -47.12 -42.95 -2.47
C ALA A 3 -45.80 -42.35 -1.96
N TRP A 4 -44.89 -42.16 -2.91
CA TRP A 4 -43.54 -41.64 -2.77
C TRP A 4 -43.53 -40.19 -2.28
N LYS A 5 -42.63 -39.87 -1.34
CA LYS A 5 -42.30 -38.49 -0.93
C LYS A 5 -41.10 -37.99 -1.74
N LYS A 6 -41.32 -36.91 -2.49
CA LYS A 6 -40.29 -36.03 -3.06
C LYS A 6 -39.45 -35.42 -1.93
N LEU A 7 -38.12 -35.40 -2.09
CA LEU A 7 -37.27 -34.31 -1.58
C LEU A 7 -36.63 -33.63 -2.78
N ARG A 8 -36.74 -32.30 -2.82
CA ARG A 8 -36.26 -31.42 -3.89
C ARG A 8 -34.79 -31.10 -3.65
N VAL A 9 -34.01 -31.09 -4.72
CA VAL A 9 -32.66 -30.49 -4.78
C VAL A 9 -32.82 -28.99 -4.51
N GLY A 10 -32.19 -28.52 -3.44
CA GLY A 10 -32.07 -27.09 -3.15
C GLY A 10 -30.79 -26.58 -3.77
N GLU A 11 -30.90 -25.72 -4.78
CA GLU A 11 -29.81 -24.90 -5.31
C GLU A 11 -29.42 -23.87 -4.24
N PHE A 12 -28.22 -24.01 -3.69
CA PHE A 12 -27.58 -22.96 -2.90
C PHE A 12 -26.89 -22.00 -3.87
N VAL A 13 -27.56 -20.90 -4.19
CA VAL A 13 -26.95 -19.77 -4.89
C VAL A 13 -26.28 -18.90 -3.82
N PHE A 14 -24.95 -18.99 -3.70
CA PHE A 14 -24.16 -18.02 -2.94
C PHE A 14 -24.17 -16.68 -3.70
N PRO A 15 -24.56 -15.55 -3.08
CA PRO A 15 -24.48 -14.26 -3.74
C PRO A 15 -23.01 -13.85 -3.82
N PHE A 16 -22.53 -13.69 -5.05
CA PHE A 16 -21.27 -13.02 -5.38
C PHE A 16 -21.40 -11.55 -4.96
N LEU A 17 -20.82 -11.20 -3.81
CA LEU A 17 -20.70 -9.82 -3.37
C LEU A 17 -19.63 -9.16 -4.25
N VAL A 18 -20.06 -8.39 -5.25
CA VAL A 18 -19.18 -7.47 -5.98
C VAL A 18 -18.76 -6.39 -4.98
N MET A 19 -17.54 -6.46 -4.45
CA MET A 19 -16.90 -5.30 -3.86
C MET A 19 -16.68 -4.28 -4.97
N VAL A 20 -17.50 -3.23 -4.96
CA VAL A 20 -17.16 -2.01 -5.66
C VAL A 20 -15.99 -1.42 -4.90
N ALA A 21 -14.80 -1.42 -5.51
CA ALA A 21 -13.67 -0.66 -5.01
C ALA A 21 -14.10 0.80 -4.94
N THR A 22 -14.46 1.28 -3.75
CA THR A 22 -14.55 2.71 -3.50
C THR A 22 -13.11 3.20 -3.45
N CYS A 23 -12.68 3.88 -4.51
CA CYS A 23 -11.51 4.73 -4.48
C CYS A 23 -11.57 5.56 -3.18
N PRO A 24 -10.53 5.58 -2.33
CA PRO A 24 -10.51 6.49 -1.21
C PRO A 24 -10.76 7.89 -1.76
N ALA A 25 -11.74 8.59 -1.18
CA ALA A 25 -11.98 9.98 -1.52
C ALA A 25 -10.67 10.75 -1.30
N TRP A 26 -10.21 11.42 -2.36
CA TRP A 26 -9.14 12.41 -2.34
C TRP A 26 -9.38 13.34 -1.13
N GLY A 27 -8.31 13.81 -0.48
CA GLY A 27 -8.40 14.73 0.64
C GLY A 27 -9.33 15.91 0.29
N ASP A 28 -10.46 16.01 0.98
CA ASP A 28 -11.51 16.98 0.66
C ASP A 28 -10.94 18.40 0.77
N SER A 29 -10.72 19.06 -0.36
CA SER A 29 -10.28 20.45 -0.38
C SER A 29 -11.47 21.37 -0.08
N THR A 30 -11.22 22.44 0.70
CA THR A 30 -12.26 23.38 1.13
C THR A 30 -11.90 24.82 0.77
N LEU A 31 -12.91 25.63 0.38
CA LEU A 31 -12.74 27.05 0.10
C LEU A 31 -13.70 27.90 0.95
N ASN A 32 -13.14 28.83 1.73
CA ASN A 32 -13.94 29.82 2.45
C ASN A 32 -14.46 30.90 1.48
N TYR A 33 -15.78 31.01 1.35
CA TYR A 33 -16.46 32.01 0.54
C TYR A 33 -17.37 32.89 1.39
N GLN A 34 -17.12 34.20 1.36
CA GLN A 34 -17.90 35.21 2.05
C GLN A 34 -18.46 36.23 1.07
N GLY A 35 -19.68 36.70 1.33
CA GLY A 35 -20.33 37.62 0.43
C GLY A 35 -21.45 38.42 1.08
N ARG A 36 -22.08 39.26 0.25
CA ARG A 36 -23.27 40.01 0.63
C ARG A 36 -24.39 39.77 -0.38
N VAL A 37 -25.59 39.51 0.11
CA VAL A 37 -26.80 39.32 -0.70
C VAL A 37 -27.90 40.29 -0.28
N THR A 38 -28.66 40.75 -1.28
CA THR A 38 -29.84 41.59 -1.11
C THR A 38 -31.04 40.93 -1.76
N ALA A 39 -32.22 41.09 -1.17
CA ALA A 39 -33.48 40.62 -1.72
C ALA A 39 -34.46 41.79 -1.78
N GLY A 40 -35.06 42.04 -2.96
CA GLY A 40 -35.94 43.19 -3.16
C GLY A 40 -35.28 44.55 -2.90
N GLY A 41 -33.97 44.67 -3.12
CA GLY A 41 -33.19 45.90 -2.92
C GLY A 41 -32.81 46.21 -1.46
N SER A 42 -33.11 45.32 -0.51
CA SER A 42 -32.70 45.45 0.90
C SER A 42 -31.79 44.28 1.31
N ASN A 43 -30.95 44.51 2.32
CA ASN A 43 -30.14 43.43 2.91
C ASN A 43 -31.04 42.30 3.40
N TYR A 44 -30.80 41.09 2.90
CA TYR A 44 -31.56 39.92 3.34
C TYR A 44 -31.12 39.48 4.74
N SER A 45 -32.04 39.02 5.58
CA SER A 45 -31.71 38.41 6.86
C SER A 45 -32.61 37.21 7.09
N GLY A 46 -32.01 36.09 7.51
CA GLY A 46 -32.68 34.80 7.66
C GLY A 46 -31.92 33.69 6.93
N MET A 47 -32.52 32.51 6.87
CA MET A 47 -31.94 31.37 6.17
C MET A 47 -31.94 31.64 4.66
N GLY A 48 -30.76 31.62 4.04
CA GLY A 48 -30.57 31.70 2.60
C GLY A 48 -30.25 30.34 2.00
N TYR A 49 -30.70 30.09 0.78
CA TYR A 49 -30.41 28.85 0.06
C TYR A 49 -29.51 29.17 -1.13
N PHE A 50 -28.33 28.55 -1.15
CA PHE A 50 -27.32 28.79 -2.15
C PHE A 50 -27.04 27.54 -2.97
N LYS A 51 -26.65 27.72 -4.23
CA LYS A 51 -26.08 26.68 -5.07
C LYS A 51 -24.78 27.20 -5.67
N PHE A 52 -23.78 26.34 -5.78
CA PHE A 52 -22.42 26.74 -6.15
C PHE A 52 -21.89 25.86 -7.26
N ARG A 53 -21.12 26.47 -8.15
CA ARG A 53 -20.38 25.80 -9.21
C ARG A 53 -19.05 26.51 -9.45
N LEU A 54 -17.98 25.73 -9.57
CA LEU A 54 -16.69 26.22 -10.03
C LEU A 54 -16.58 26.00 -11.54
N LEU A 55 -16.07 27.00 -12.23
CA LEU A 55 -15.96 27.05 -13.69
C LEU A 55 -14.54 27.43 -14.11
N ASP A 56 -14.09 26.94 -15.26
CA ASP A 56 -12.85 27.40 -15.91
C ASP A 56 -13.04 28.74 -16.67
N GLY A 57 -11.96 29.25 -17.25
CA GLY A 57 -11.97 30.47 -18.09
C GLY A 57 -12.79 30.37 -19.38
N ALA A 58 -13.11 29.15 -19.83
CA ALA A 58 -13.99 28.88 -20.96
C ALA A 58 -15.47 28.72 -20.55
N GLY A 59 -15.77 28.76 -19.25
CA GLY A 59 -17.08 28.57 -18.66
C GLY A 59 -17.56 27.11 -18.56
N GLN A 60 -16.67 26.12 -18.66
CA GLN A 60 -16.98 24.71 -18.36
C GLN A 60 -17.09 24.49 -16.85
N GLY A 61 -17.87 23.50 -16.43
CA GLY A 61 -18.03 23.19 -15.00
C GLY A 61 -17.04 22.16 -14.51
N LEU A 62 -16.26 22.57 -13.51
CA LEU A 62 -15.23 21.77 -12.86
C LEU A 62 -15.75 21.07 -11.61
N TRP A 63 -16.64 21.72 -10.86
CA TRP A 63 -17.22 21.18 -9.64
C TRP A 63 -18.59 21.79 -9.32
N SER A 64 -19.45 21.08 -8.60
CA SER A 64 -20.69 21.63 -8.05
C SER A 64 -21.02 21.10 -6.66
N ASN A 65 -21.79 21.88 -5.90
CA ASN A 65 -22.08 21.57 -4.49
C ASN A 65 -22.84 20.26 -4.25
N ASP A 66 -23.48 19.68 -5.28
CA ASP A 66 -24.25 18.44 -5.20
C ASP A 66 -23.73 17.35 -6.15
N GLY A 67 -22.59 17.56 -6.80
CA GLY A 67 -21.98 16.61 -7.74
C GLY A 67 -22.65 16.53 -9.11
N SER A 68 -23.60 17.43 -9.42
CA SER A 68 -24.16 17.54 -10.77
C SER A 68 -23.12 18.03 -11.79
N THR A 69 -23.18 17.49 -13.01
CA THR A 69 -22.22 17.78 -14.10
C THR A 69 -22.69 18.93 -15.02
N GLY A 70 -21.83 19.37 -15.95
CA GLY A 70 -22.14 20.40 -16.96
C GLY A 70 -21.94 21.85 -16.45
N THR A 71 -22.74 22.81 -16.92
CA THR A 71 -22.60 24.24 -16.55
C THR A 71 -23.85 24.87 -15.95
N ASN A 72 -24.93 24.09 -15.83
CA ASN A 72 -26.25 24.54 -15.38
C ASN A 72 -26.35 24.63 -13.84
N GLU A 73 -27.45 25.21 -13.37
CA GLU A 73 -27.81 25.27 -11.95
C GLU A 73 -27.82 23.85 -11.31
N PRO A 74 -27.15 23.64 -10.17
CA PRO A 74 -27.22 22.40 -9.39
C PRO A 74 -28.64 22.02 -8.96
N GLY A 75 -28.91 20.75 -8.70
CA GLY A 75 -30.23 20.27 -8.27
C GLY A 75 -30.52 20.59 -6.80
N SER A 76 -29.53 20.42 -5.93
CA SER A 76 -29.64 20.60 -4.48
C SER A 76 -28.97 21.88 -4.00
N SER A 77 -29.52 22.50 -2.95
CA SER A 77 -28.99 23.74 -2.36
C SER A 77 -28.39 23.51 -0.97
N VAL A 78 -27.52 24.42 -0.57
CA VAL A 78 -26.95 24.52 0.78
C VAL A 78 -27.67 25.65 1.53
N ALA A 79 -28.15 25.36 2.74
CA ALA A 79 -28.75 26.35 3.61
C ALA A 79 -27.67 27.07 4.43
N VAL A 80 -27.60 28.40 4.34
CA VAL A 80 -26.61 29.24 5.01
C VAL A 80 -27.33 30.37 5.73
N GLU A 81 -26.97 30.62 6.99
CA GLU A 81 -27.54 31.74 7.74
C GLU A 81 -27.00 33.07 7.20
N VAL A 82 -27.90 33.96 6.80
CA VAL A 82 -27.57 35.30 6.30
C VAL A 82 -27.95 36.33 7.35
N ASN A 83 -27.00 37.16 7.75
CA ASN A 83 -27.22 38.21 8.74
C ASN A 83 -26.94 39.59 8.15
N ASN A 84 -27.98 40.41 8.00
CA ASN A 84 -27.89 41.75 7.40
C ASN A 84 -27.18 41.74 6.03
N GLY A 85 -27.51 40.74 5.23
CA GLY A 85 -26.97 40.50 3.90
C GLY A 85 -25.66 39.71 3.90
N LEU A 86 -24.93 39.62 5.01
CA LEU A 86 -23.64 38.93 5.07
C LEU A 86 -23.82 37.43 5.27
N PHE A 87 -23.03 36.64 4.56
CA PHE A 87 -22.93 35.20 4.74
C PHE A 87 -21.47 34.76 4.64
N ASN A 88 -21.16 33.63 5.27
CA ASN A 88 -19.91 32.91 5.12
C ASN A 88 -20.24 31.42 4.95
N VAL A 89 -19.57 30.76 4.01
CA VAL A 89 -19.74 29.34 3.75
C VAL A 89 -18.39 28.75 3.41
N GLU A 90 -18.13 27.56 3.92
CA GLU A 90 -16.97 26.76 3.55
C GLU A 90 -17.42 25.76 2.48
N LEU A 91 -17.03 26.01 1.23
CA LEU A 91 -17.32 25.13 0.10
C LEU A 91 -16.55 23.82 0.27
N GLY A 92 -17.17 22.70 -0.11
CA GLY A 92 -16.64 21.35 0.11
C GLY A 92 -17.11 20.71 1.42
N THR A 93 -17.36 21.49 2.48
CA THR A 93 -17.85 20.97 3.77
C THR A 93 -19.37 20.78 3.76
N GLY A 94 -19.85 19.54 3.93
CA GLY A 94 -21.28 19.23 3.84
C GLY A 94 -21.85 19.36 2.43
N MET A 95 -20.96 19.34 1.43
CA MET A 95 -21.23 19.34 -0.01
C MET A 95 -20.52 18.13 -0.65
N THR A 96 -20.58 18.00 -1.97
CA THR A 96 -19.62 17.14 -2.67
C THR A 96 -18.20 17.68 -2.47
N ALA A 97 -17.25 16.79 -2.18
CA ALA A 97 -15.84 17.12 -2.06
C ALA A 97 -15.33 17.90 -3.29
N ILE A 98 -14.52 18.93 -3.08
CA ILE A 98 -13.85 19.64 -4.18
C ILE A 98 -12.55 18.88 -4.48
N PRO A 99 -12.36 18.35 -5.70
CA PRO A 99 -11.08 17.79 -6.11
C PRO A 99 -9.98 18.86 -6.01
N PRO A 100 -8.80 18.56 -5.43
CA PRO A 100 -7.70 19.52 -5.33
C PRO A 100 -7.31 20.16 -6.68
N THR A 101 -7.39 19.38 -7.75
CA THR A 101 -7.05 19.79 -9.12
C THR A 101 -7.86 20.99 -9.63
N VAL A 102 -9.07 21.23 -9.10
CA VAL A 102 -9.87 22.42 -9.48
C VAL A 102 -9.19 23.72 -9.08
N PHE A 103 -8.34 23.71 -8.05
CA PHE A 103 -7.58 24.87 -7.60
C PHE A 103 -6.28 25.08 -8.37
N HIS A 104 -5.97 24.25 -9.38
CA HIS A 104 -4.82 24.49 -10.25
C HIS A 104 -5.19 25.45 -11.40
N GLU A 105 -6.47 25.55 -11.76
CA GLU A 105 -6.96 26.39 -12.86
C GLU A 105 -6.62 27.87 -12.68
N GLU A 106 -5.85 28.45 -13.62
CA GLU A 106 -5.45 29.86 -13.66
C GLU A 106 -6.67 30.80 -13.59
N ASP A 107 -7.71 30.45 -14.35
CA ASP A 107 -8.95 31.21 -14.52
C ASP A 107 -10.14 30.48 -13.85
N LEU A 108 -10.17 30.48 -12.51
CA LEU A 108 -11.23 29.85 -11.74
C LEU A 108 -12.37 30.83 -11.39
N PHE A 109 -13.61 30.48 -11.73
CA PHE A 109 -14.80 31.30 -11.43
C PHE A 109 -15.83 30.56 -10.58
N LEU A 110 -16.28 31.19 -9.51
CA LEU A 110 -17.40 30.75 -8.70
C LEU A 110 -18.70 31.35 -9.20
N ARG A 111 -19.57 30.50 -9.74
CA ARG A 111 -20.96 30.82 -10.05
C ARG A 111 -21.87 30.46 -8.90
N THR A 112 -22.71 31.41 -8.50
CA THR A 112 -23.61 31.25 -7.35
C THR A 112 -25.06 31.52 -7.75
N TRP A 113 -25.97 30.68 -7.27
CA TRP A 113 -27.42 30.96 -7.30
C TRP A 113 -27.95 31.13 -5.89
N PHE A 114 -28.89 32.05 -5.71
CA PHE A 114 -29.47 32.38 -4.42
C PHE A 114 -31.00 32.29 -4.43
N SER A 115 -31.57 31.80 -3.33
CA SER A 115 -33.01 31.79 -3.08
C SER A 115 -33.33 32.11 -1.63
N THR A 116 -34.45 32.79 -1.40
CA THR A 116 -35.00 33.06 -0.05
C THR A 116 -35.99 32.00 0.42
N ASN A 117 -36.48 31.15 -0.49
CA ASN A 117 -37.58 30.20 -0.22
C ASN A 117 -37.29 28.78 -0.71
N ASN A 118 -36.07 28.51 -1.16
CA ASN A 118 -35.62 27.22 -1.71
C ASN A 118 -36.48 26.71 -2.89
N SER A 119 -37.17 27.61 -3.60
CA SER A 119 -38.12 27.25 -4.67
C SER A 119 -37.81 27.97 -5.98
N SER A 120 -37.38 29.23 -5.90
CA SER A 120 -36.96 30.04 -7.05
C SER A 120 -35.55 30.57 -6.82
N PHE A 121 -34.61 30.16 -7.68
CA PHE A 121 -33.21 30.54 -7.61
C PHE A 121 -32.88 31.62 -8.65
N GLU A 122 -32.13 32.64 -8.25
CA GLU A 122 -31.61 33.67 -9.12
C GLU A 122 -30.08 33.56 -9.16
N GLN A 123 -29.51 33.57 -10.37
CA GLN A 123 -28.05 33.58 -10.53
C GLN A 123 -27.51 34.95 -10.12
N LEU A 124 -26.49 34.94 -9.25
CA LEU A 124 -25.73 36.13 -8.90
C LEU A 124 -24.71 36.38 -10.01
N SER A 125 -24.76 37.57 -10.62
CA SER A 125 -23.87 37.99 -11.70
C SER A 125 -23.15 39.28 -11.28
N PRO A 126 -21.86 39.45 -11.64
CA PRO A 126 -21.01 38.50 -12.36
C PRO A 126 -20.57 37.32 -11.49
N ASP A 127 -20.08 36.26 -12.14
CA ASP A 127 -19.40 35.17 -11.44
C ASP A 127 -18.15 35.73 -10.74
N VAL A 128 -17.81 35.18 -9.58
CA VAL A 128 -16.71 35.67 -8.75
C VAL A 128 -15.43 34.96 -9.15
N GLU A 129 -14.46 35.71 -9.66
CA GLU A 129 -13.11 35.20 -9.91
C GLU A 129 -12.46 34.77 -8.59
N ILE A 130 -12.02 33.52 -8.53
CA ILE A 130 -11.15 32.97 -7.50
C ILE A 130 -9.78 32.89 -8.13
N ARG A 131 -8.78 33.46 -7.46
CA ARG A 131 -7.39 33.29 -7.86
C ARG A 131 -6.76 32.29 -6.91
N PRO A 132 -6.52 31.05 -7.35
CA PRO A 132 -5.64 30.17 -6.62
C PRO A 132 -4.26 30.82 -6.44
N VAL A 133 -3.46 30.27 -5.53
CA VAL A 133 -2.08 30.73 -5.37
C VAL A 133 -1.32 30.32 -6.63
N ASP A 134 -0.82 31.30 -7.37
CA ASP A 134 0.14 31.07 -8.45
C ASP A 134 1.43 30.51 -7.84
N TYR A 135 1.67 29.22 -8.08
CA TYR A 135 2.81 28.49 -7.52
C TYR A 135 4.14 28.94 -8.14
N ALA A 136 4.16 29.40 -9.39
CA ALA A 136 5.35 29.93 -10.04
C ALA A 136 5.88 31.22 -9.36
N ALA A 137 5.01 31.95 -8.64
CA ALA A 137 5.38 33.11 -7.86
C ALA A 137 5.75 32.78 -6.39
N LEU A 138 5.60 31.53 -5.95
CA LEU A 138 5.89 31.11 -4.59
C LEU A 138 7.41 30.98 -4.37
N ASN A 139 7.95 31.67 -3.37
CA ASN A 139 9.31 31.37 -2.92
C ASN A 139 9.29 30.08 -2.08
N SER A 140 9.62 28.98 -2.73
CA SER A 140 9.65 27.61 -2.20
C SER A 140 10.82 27.33 -1.22
N GLY A 141 11.74 28.29 -1.03
CA GLY A 141 12.82 28.16 -0.05
C GLY A 141 13.84 27.05 -0.35
N GLY A 142 14.12 26.78 -1.62
CA GLY A 142 15.07 25.74 -2.05
C GLY A 142 14.41 24.46 -2.56
N ALA A 143 13.14 24.54 -2.99
CA ALA A 143 12.48 23.50 -3.76
C ALA A 143 12.13 23.97 -5.18
N VAL A 144 11.98 23.05 -6.10
CA VAL A 144 11.35 23.32 -7.40
C VAL A 144 10.01 22.60 -7.43
N MET A 145 9.03 23.18 -8.13
CA MET A 145 7.70 22.60 -8.25
C MET A 145 7.52 21.91 -9.59
N VAL A 146 6.90 20.73 -9.57
CA VAL A 146 6.52 19.97 -10.76
C VAL A 146 5.01 19.86 -10.82
N ASP A 147 4.44 20.21 -11.96
CA ASP A 147 2.99 20.12 -12.20
C ASP A 147 2.71 19.61 -13.60
N ASP A 148 1.79 18.65 -13.77
CA ASP A 148 1.52 18.03 -15.07
C ASP A 148 0.75 18.95 -16.02
N ASP A 149 0.12 19.99 -15.48
CA ASP A 149 -0.74 20.93 -16.22
C ASP A 149 -0.03 22.23 -16.66
N GLY A 150 1.24 22.43 -16.32
CA GLY A 150 2.05 23.56 -16.81
C GLY A 150 2.23 24.75 -15.86
N ASP A 151 1.68 24.67 -14.65
CA ASP A 151 1.73 25.76 -13.65
C ASP A 151 2.93 25.66 -12.68
N GLY A 152 3.71 24.57 -12.80
CA GLY A 152 4.93 24.34 -12.04
C GLY A 152 6.16 25.06 -12.62
N ASP A 153 7.29 24.94 -11.93
CA ASP A 153 8.60 25.33 -12.50
C ASP A 153 9.01 24.37 -13.63
N PHE A 154 8.50 23.13 -13.59
CA PHE A 154 8.73 22.05 -14.54
C PHE A 154 7.45 21.24 -14.75
N ASP A 155 7.31 20.66 -15.95
CA ASP A 155 6.19 19.74 -16.26
C ASP A 155 6.60 18.26 -16.16
N ASP A 156 7.93 18.02 -16.13
CA ASP A 156 8.53 16.69 -16.09
C ASP A 156 9.38 16.50 -14.83
N ILE A 157 9.11 15.40 -14.13
CA ILE A 157 9.78 15.07 -12.86
C ILE A 157 11.28 14.83 -13.07
N GLN A 158 11.68 14.18 -14.17
CA GLN A 158 13.11 13.91 -14.43
C GLN A 158 13.84 15.22 -14.77
N GLU A 159 13.24 16.11 -15.56
CA GLU A 159 13.83 17.42 -15.85
C GLU A 159 14.05 18.25 -14.57
N ALA A 160 13.10 18.23 -13.64
CA ALA A 160 13.24 18.89 -12.34
C ALA A 160 14.36 18.26 -11.49
N ILE A 161 14.45 16.93 -11.44
CA ILE A 161 15.54 16.23 -10.73
C ILE A 161 16.90 16.59 -11.34
N ASP A 162 17.01 16.61 -12.67
CA ASP A 162 18.23 16.96 -13.38
C ASP A 162 18.64 18.42 -13.10
N TYR A 163 17.68 19.34 -13.05
CA TYR A 163 17.93 20.72 -12.67
C TYR A 163 18.46 20.83 -11.23
N VAL A 164 17.77 20.22 -10.27
CA VAL A 164 18.19 20.20 -8.86
C VAL A 164 19.55 19.50 -8.69
N SER A 165 19.88 18.51 -9.52
CA SER A 165 21.18 17.84 -9.47
C SER A 165 22.35 18.78 -9.78
N THR A 166 22.12 19.79 -10.62
CA THR A 166 23.17 20.73 -11.07
C THR A 166 23.13 22.07 -10.32
N ASN A 167 22.01 22.41 -9.68
CA ASN A 167 21.84 23.67 -8.97
C ASN A 167 21.82 23.49 -7.44
N GLN A 168 22.87 23.99 -6.77
CA GLN A 168 23.07 23.78 -5.33
C GLN A 168 22.10 24.56 -4.44
N ASP A 169 21.37 25.53 -4.99
CA ASP A 169 20.40 26.32 -4.23
C ASP A 169 19.11 25.54 -3.93
N TYR A 170 18.88 24.42 -4.62
CA TYR A 170 17.69 23.58 -4.47
C TYR A 170 18.06 22.19 -3.99
N GLU A 171 17.25 21.59 -3.12
CA GLU A 171 17.46 20.22 -2.60
C GLU A 171 16.25 19.30 -2.80
N THR A 172 15.08 19.88 -3.05
CA THR A 172 13.80 19.16 -3.07
C THR A 172 13.05 19.45 -4.37
N VAL A 173 12.47 18.40 -4.93
CA VAL A 173 11.46 18.47 -5.99
C VAL A 173 10.11 18.22 -5.32
N LEU A 174 9.23 19.21 -5.36
CA LEU A 174 7.86 19.12 -4.89
C LEU A 174 6.97 18.78 -6.08
N VAL A 175 6.19 17.71 -5.95
CA VAL A 175 5.28 17.26 -7.01
C VAL A 175 3.85 17.57 -6.59
N MET A 176 3.14 18.29 -7.44
CA MET A 176 1.75 18.68 -7.21
C MET A 176 0.83 17.45 -7.25
N PRO A 177 -0.39 17.54 -6.67
CA PRO A 177 -1.43 16.54 -6.86
C PRO A 177 -1.77 16.40 -8.36
N GLY A 178 -1.64 15.21 -8.92
CA GLY A 178 -1.70 15.03 -10.35
C GLY A 178 -1.39 13.60 -10.78
N TYR A 179 -1.48 13.38 -12.10
CA TYR A 179 -1.22 12.08 -12.71
C TYR A 179 -0.07 12.17 -13.71
N TYR A 180 1.11 11.78 -13.26
CA TYR A 180 2.35 11.90 -14.02
C TYR A 180 2.64 10.62 -14.78
N HIS A 181 2.54 10.66 -16.10
CA HIS A 181 2.90 9.53 -16.94
C HIS A 181 4.37 9.61 -17.37
N VAL A 182 5.16 8.61 -17.00
CA VAL A 182 6.58 8.52 -17.37
C VAL A 182 6.83 7.35 -18.32
N THR A 183 7.71 7.56 -19.29
CA THR A 183 8.08 6.52 -20.28
C THR A 183 9.40 5.85 -19.95
N ASN A 184 10.29 6.55 -19.25
CA ASN A 184 11.54 6.03 -18.71
C ASN A 184 11.48 6.06 -17.18
N ALA A 185 12.22 5.18 -16.53
CA ALA A 185 12.35 5.22 -15.08
C ALA A 185 12.99 6.55 -14.64
N ILE A 186 12.43 7.12 -13.57
CA ILE A 186 13.00 8.25 -12.87
C ILE A 186 14.28 7.79 -12.19
N SER A 187 15.37 8.49 -12.49
CA SER A 187 16.71 8.19 -11.99
C SER A 187 17.26 9.34 -11.17
N PHE A 188 18.02 9.01 -10.12
CA PHE A 188 18.60 9.99 -9.21
C PHE A 188 20.11 10.08 -9.37
N PRO A 189 20.71 11.27 -9.16
CA PRO A 189 22.16 11.44 -9.24
C PRO A 189 22.89 10.69 -8.13
N THR A 190 24.06 10.13 -8.43
CA THR A 190 24.86 9.36 -7.45
C THR A 190 25.76 10.23 -6.57
N GLY A 191 25.97 11.50 -6.92
CA GLY A 191 26.87 12.42 -6.22
C GLY A 191 26.19 13.37 -5.21
N ARG A 192 24.85 13.33 -5.13
CA ARG A 192 24.07 14.25 -4.30
C ARG A 192 22.71 13.64 -3.98
N VAL A 193 22.22 13.89 -2.77
CA VAL A 193 20.84 13.56 -2.41
C VAL A 193 19.90 14.60 -2.99
N VAL A 194 19.01 14.18 -3.89
CA VAL A 194 17.84 14.96 -4.33
C VAL A 194 16.62 14.36 -3.63
N ARG A 195 15.79 15.19 -2.98
CA ARG A 195 14.56 14.75 -2.33
C ARG A 195 13.39 14.90 -3.30
N LEU A 196 12.49 13.93 -3.34
CA LEU A 196 11.25 13.98 -4.10
C LEU A 196 10.08 13.86 -3.14
N SER A 197 9.14 14.79 -3.18
CA SER A 197 8.01 14.77 -2.25
C SER A 197 6.73 15.21 -2.95
N GLY A 198 5.69 14.39 -2.84
CA GLY A 198 4.34 14.83 -3.13
C GLY A 198 3.91 15.92 -2.15
N LEU A 199 3.18 16.92 -2.64
CA LEU A 199 2.68 18.03 -1.83
C LEU A 199 1.43 17.67 -1.01
N ALA A 200 0.72 16.62 -1.42
CA ALA A 200 -0.51 16.17 -0.76
C ALA A 200 -0.44 14.71 -0.28
N ASP A 201 -1.59 14.07 -0.07
CA ASP A 201 -1.62 12.66 0.34
C ASP A 201 -1.03 11.75 -0.76
N ARG A 202 -0.46 10.60 -0.37
CA ARG A 202 0.20 9.68 -1.32
C ARG A 202 -0.71 9.19 -2.43
N THR A 203 -2.02 9.18 -2.20
CA THR A 203 -3.02 8.76 -3.19
C THR A 203 -3.33 9.82 -4.26
N GLU A 204 -2.89 11.07 -4.05
CA GLU A 204 -3.19 12.20 -4.93
C GLU A 204 -2.03 12.56 -5.86
N VAL A 205 -0.83 12.04 -5.60
CA VAL A 205 0.34 12.22 -6.47
C VAL A 205 0.71 10.85 -7.04
N VAL A 206 0.25 10.58 -8.26
CA VAL A 206 0.42 9.28 -8.91
C VAL A 206 1.40 9.39 -10.06
N VAL A 207 2.44 8.57 -10.05
CA VAL A 207 3.41 8.44 -11.14
C VAL A 207 3.30 7.06 -11.75
N GLU A 208 3.00 6.98 -13.04
CA GLU A 208 2.78 5.71 -13.73
C GLU A 208 3.75 5.51 -14.91
N ASN A 209 4.31 4.31 -15.00
CA ASN A 209 4.92 3.77 -16.21
C ASN A 209 4.25 2.46 -16.59
N THR A 210 3.42 2.46 -17.65
CA THR A 210 2.65 1.27 -18.03
C THR A 210 3.50 0.15 -18.62
N ASN A 211 4.72 0.44 -19.09
CA ASN A 211 5.54 -0.51 -19.87
C ASN A 211 6.91 -0.80 -19.25
N GLY A 212 7.17 -0.34 -18.02
CA GLY A 212 8.47 -0.52 -17.41
C GLY A 212 8.56 0.05 -15.99
N PRO A 213 9.80 0.16 -15.46
CA PRO A 213 10.03 0.71 -14.15
C PRO A 213 9.63 2.19 -14.03
N VAL A 214 9.05 2.57 -12.89
CA VAL A 214 8.82 4.00 -12.56
C VAL A 214 10.03 4.61 -11.91
N LEU A 215 10.63 3.90 -10.94
CA LEU A 215 11.79 4.39 -10.19
C LEU A 215 12.97 3.44 -10.36
N ASP A 216 14.13 4.02 -10.68
CA ASP A 216 15.42 3.41 -10.43
C ASP A 216 15.92 3.86 -9.06
N ALA A 217 16.29 2.90 -8.20
CA ALA A 217 16.85 3.16 -6.89
C ALA A 217 18.10 4.02 -7.07
N GLY A 218 18.22 5.05 -6.24
CA GLY A 218 19.35 5.96 -6.23
C GLY A 218 19.52 6.55 -4.84
N THR A 219 20.44 7.50 -4.69
CA THR A 219 20.66 8.17 -3.40
C THR A 219 19.62 9.27 -3.21
N THR A 220 18.47 8.94 -2.65
CA THR A 220 17.32 9.84 -2.58
C THR A 220 16.43 9.57 -1.36
N VAL A 221 15.54 10.52 -1.10
CA VAL A 221 14.43 10.34 -0.19
C VAL A 221 13.14 10.71 -0.90
N ILE A 222 12.19 9.77 -0.93
CA ILE A 222 10.89 9.91 -1.60
C ILE A 222 9.76 9.89 -0.58
N ARG A 223 8.77 10.79 -0.73
CA ARG A 223 7.66 10.91 0.23
C ARG A 223 6.32 11.17 -0.41
N ASN A 224 5.25 10.64 0.20
CA ASN A 224 3.86 10.97 -0.09
C ASN A 224 3.48 10.83 -1.58
N MET A 225 3.85 9.72 -2.20
CA MET A 225 3.57 9.49 -3.63
C MET A 225 3.20 8.03 -3.88
N THR A 226 2.43 7.80 -4.95
CA THR A 226 2.12 6.48 -5.46
C THR A 226 2.86 6.24 -6.77
N PHE A 227 3.56 5.11 -6.88
CA PHE A 227 4.31 4.70 -8.06
C PHE A 227 3.68 3.42 -8.63
N ILE A 228 3.23 3.47 -9.88
CA ILE A 228 2.56 2.36 -10.58
C ILE A 228 3.41 1.92 -11.77
N GLY A 229 3.99 0.72 -11.73
CA GLY A 229 4.94 0.30 -12.76
C GLY A 229 5.05 -1.20 -12.99
N ALA A 230 5.93 -1.56 -13.92
CA ALA A 230 6.30 -2.94 -14.25
C ALA A 230 7.83 -3.12 -14.26
N PRO A 231 8.52 -3.14 -13.09
CA PRO A 231 8.04 -3.02 -11.69
C PRO A 231 7.79 -1.55 -11.27
N ALA A 232 7.29 -1.26 -10.06
CA ALA A 232 7.23 0.13 -9.58
C ALA A 232 8.63 0.68 -9.22
N LEU A 233 9.44 -0.15 -8.56
CA LEU A 233 10.80 0.18 -8.13
C LEU A 233 11.77 -0.94 -8.51
N THR A 234 12.90 -0.57 -9.11
CA THR A 234 14.04 -1.44 -9.43
C THR A 234 15.34 -0.75 -9.04
N ASP A 235 16.46 -1.45 -8.90
CA ASP A 235 17.79 -0.81 -8.84
C ASP A 235 18.53 -0.80 -10.17
N SER A 236 18.03 -1.52 -11.19
CA SER A 236 18.61 -1.58 -12.54
C SER A 236 20.13 -1.84 -12.58
N GLY A 237 20.67 -2.56 -11.57
CA GLY A 237 22.10 -2.84 -11.48
C GLY A 237 22.94 -1.78 -10.76
N LEU A 238 22.31 -0.70 -10.25
CA LEU A 238 23.00 0.37 -9.55
C LEU A 238 23.55 -0.14 -8.21
N THR A 239 24.79 0.22 -7.90
CA THR A 239 25.42 -0.11 -6.62
C THR A 239 25.67 1.13 -5.78
N ASN A 240 25.71 0.97 -4.47
CA ASN A 240 25.89 2.01 -3.46
C ASN A 240 24.74 3.04 -3.44
N TYR A 241 23.52 2.62 -3.75
CA TYR A 241 22.34 3.47 -3.56
C TYR A 241 21.92 3.49 -2.09
N PHE A 242 21.27 4.59 -1.69
CA PHE A 242 20.55 4.72 -0.43
C PHE A 242 19.19 5.37 -0.72
N LEU A 243 18.13 4.57 -0.64
CA LEU A 243 16.77 5.02 -0.89
C LEU A 243 15.99 5.02 0.43
N GLU A 244 15.44 6.16 0.84
CA GLU A 244 14.45 6.23 1.91
C GLU A 244 13.08 6.56 1.31
N ALA A 245 12.10 5.69 1.49
CA ALA A 245 10.71 5.90 1.10
C ALA A 245 9.83 6.08 2.34
N VAL A 246 9.06 7.17 2.41
CA VAL A 246 8.18 7.46 3.54
C VAL A 246 6.76 7.73 3.06
N ASN A 247 5.79 6.96 3.56
CA ASN A 247 4.38 7.12 3.21
C ASN A 247 4.16 7.05 1.68
N CYS A 248 4.75 6.07 1.02
CA CYS A 248 4.61 5.85 -0.43
C CYS A 248 3.86 4.55 -0.71
N THR A 249 3.19 4.48 -1.86
CA THR A 249 2.61 3.24 -2.37
C THR A 249 3.36 2.79 -3.62
N PHE A 250 3.82 1.55 -3.66
CA PHE A 250 4.46 0.92 -4.82
C PHE A 250 3.52 -0.17 -5.33
N ARG A 251 3.08 -0.05 -6.59
CA ARG A 251 2.04 -0.91 -7.13
C ARG A 251 2.39 -1.40 -8.53
N THR A 252 2.03 -2.64 -8.85
CA THR A 252 2.14 -3.14 -10.23
C THR A 252 1.11 -2.52 -11.16
N CYS A 253 1.48 -2.27 -12.42
CA CYS A 253 0.53 -1.87 -13.44
C CYS A 253 -0.35 -3.07 -13.87
N PRO A 254 -1.60 -2.83 -14.30
CA PRO A 254 -2.50 -3.90 -14.71
C PRO A 254 -1.92 -4.82 -15.80
N GLY A 255 -1.99 -6.14 -15.60
CA GLY A 255 -1.49 -7.16 -16.51
C GLY A 255 -0.01 -7.53 -16.35
N PHE A 256 0.75 -6.88 -15.47
CA PHE A 256 2.15 -7.23 -15.19
C PHE A 256 2.27 -8.32 -14.12
N LYS A 257 2.89 -9.46 -14.48
CA LYS A 257 3.02 -10.66 -13.64
C LYS A 257 4.40 -10.82 -13.02
N GLY A 258 4.94 -9.75 -12.45
CA GLY A 258 6.23 -9.75 -11.78
C GLY A 258 6.20 -8.90 -10.51
N PRO A 259 7.34 -8.73 -9.83
CA PRO A 259 7.39 -8.04 -8.55
C PRO A 259 7.02 -6.56 -8.63
N ALA A 260 6.33 -6.02 -7.62
CA ALA A 260 6.13 -4.56 -7.53
C ALA A 260 7.44 -3.82 -7.18
N VAL A 261 8.27 -4.42 -6.34
CA VAL A 261 9.60 -3.92 -5.96
C VAL A 261 10.63 -5.01 -6.17
N VAL A 262 11.71 -4.70 -6.89
CA VAL A 262 12.80 -5.64 -7.18
C VAL A 262 14.16 -5.02 -6.91
N LEU A 263 14.93 -5.57 -5.98
CA LEU A 263 16.26 -5.04 -5.63
C LEU A 263 17.26 -6.19 -5.54
N GLY A 264 18.37 -6.10 -6.29
CA GLY A 264 19.35 -7.17 -6.42
C GLY A 264 20.81 -6.75 -6.17
N SER A 265 21.06 -5.45 -6.34
CA SER A 265 22.38 -4.85 -6.35
C SER A 265 22.76 -4.37 -4.96
N GLN A 266 24.07 -4.23 -4.72
CA GLN A 266 24.57 -3.74 -3.44
C GLN A 266 24.04 -2.33 -3.15
N GLY A 267 23.16 -2.17 -2.19
CA GLY A 267 22.59 -0.89 -1.77
C GLY A 267 21.59 -1.08 -0.64
N GLU A 268 21.12 0.04 -0.08
CA GLU A 268 20.21 0.05 1.07
C GLU A 268 18.90 0.77 0.71
N ALA A 269 17.77 0.10 0.90
CA ALA A 269 16.44 0.66 0.75
C ALA A 269 15.67 0.60 2.08
N GLU A 270 15.22 1.76 2.56
CA GLU A 270 14.44 1.89 3.77
C GLU A 270 13.00 2.34 3.44
N PHE A 271 12.01 1.66 3.99
CA PHE A 271 10.60 1.94 3.78
C PHE A 271 9.91 2.19 5.12
N PHE A 272 9.19 3.30 5.22
CA PHE A 272 8.46 3.71 6.43
C PHE A 272 7.03 4.05 6.08
N TYR A 273 6.06 3.35 6.69
CA TYR A 273 4.63 3.57 6.43
C TYR A 273 4.24 3.41 4.95
N CYS A 274 4.95 2.54 4.23
CA CYS A 274 4.71 2.31 2.81
C CYS A 274 3.75 1.13 2.58
N GLU A 275 3.12 1.16 1.41
CA GLU A 275 2.33 0.04 0.88
C GLU A 275 3.01 -0.51 -0.35
N VAL A 276 3.12 -1.84 -0.44
CA VAL A 276 3.59 -2.53 -1.65
C VAL A 276 2.50 -3.49 -2.09
N LEU A 277 1.91 -3.24 -3.26
CA LEU A 277 0.69 -3.88 -3.72
C LEU A 277 0.92 -4.57 -5.06
N ASN A 278 0.62 -5.86 -5.14
CA ASN A 278 0.60 -6.58 -6.40
C ASN A 278 -0.73 -7.32 -6.61
N ASP A 279 -1.59 -6.74 -7.44
CA ASP A 279 -2.91 -7.30 -7.70
C ASP A 279 -2.94 -8.20 -8.96
N GLU A 280 -1.80 -8.39 -9.63
CA GLU A 280 -1.74 -8.85 -11.02
C GLU A 280 -1.06 -10.23 -11.23
N GLY A 281 -0.60 -10.88 -10.16
CA GLY A 281 -0.12 -12.27 -10.19
C GLY A 281 1.39 -12.43 -10.19
N GLY A 282 2.05 -11.85 -9.18
CA GLY A 282 3.48 -11.97 -8.89
C GLY A 282 3.78 -11.56 -7.44
N GLU A 283 5.05 -11.32 -7.14
CA GLU A 283 5.51 -10.99 -5.80
C GLU A 283 5.23 -9.53 -5.43
N ALA A 284 5.07 -9.19 -4.16
CA ALA A 284 5.04 -7.77 -3.78
C ALA A 284 6.47 -7.23 -3.80
N VAL A 285 7.40 -7.96 -3.18
CA VAL A 285 8.80 -7.59 -3.06
C VAL A 285 9.68 -8.80 -3.35
N THR A 286 10.62 -8.64 -4.27
CA THR A 286 11.71 -9.60 -4.49
C THR A 286 13.04 -8.93 -4.17
N LEU A 287 13.78 -9.49 -3.22
CA LEU A 287 15.16 -9.07 -2.95
C LEU A 287 16.11 -10.18 -3.36
N PHE A 288 17.23 -9.81 -3.98
CA PHE A 288 18.27 -10.77 -4.28
C PHE A 288 19.69 -10.22 -4.17
N GLY A 289 20.66 -11.12 -4.35
CA GLY A 289 22.07 -10.75 -4.38
C GLY A 289 22.53 -10.08 -3.08
N ASN A 290 23.05 -8.86 -3.18
CA ASN A 290 23.60 -8.12 -2.02
C ASN A 290 22.72 -6.93 -1.61
N ALA A 291 21.44 -6.93 -1.98
CA ALA A 291 20.52 -5.88 -1.58
C ALA A 291 20.26 -5.92 -0.07
N MET A 292 20.15 -4.74 0.53
CA MET A 292 19.75 -4.56 1.92
C MET A 292 18.43 -3.79 1.97
N ALA A 293 17.45 -4.30 2.72
CA ALA A 293 16.19 -3.62 2.91
C ALA A 293 15.82 -3.48 4.39
N ARG A 294 15.27 -2.32 4.76
CA ARG A 294 14.59 -2.12 6.05
C ARG A 294 13.16 -1.69 5.81
N MET A 295 12.20 -2.34 6.45
CA MET A 295 10.78 -1.96 6.33
C MET A 295 10.14 -1.78 7.70
N LYS A 296 9.54 -0.62 7.95
CA LYS A 296 8.87 -0.32 9.21
C LYS A 296 7.45 0.15 8.99
N HIS A 297 6.50 -0.42 9.73
CA HIS A 297 5.08 -0.06 9.64
C HIS A 297 4.50 -0.17 8.22
N CYS A 298 5.00 -1.11 7.42
CA CYS A 298 4.59 -1.27 6.03
C CYS A 298 3.53 -2.37 5.87
N LEU A 299 2.74 -2.25 4.80
CA LEU A 299 1.82 -3.28 4.34
C LEU A 299 2.31 -3.80 2.99
N LEU A 300 2.55 -5.10 2.89
CA LEU A 300 2.85 -5.78 1.63
C LEU A 300 1.68 -6.71 1.34
N SER A 301 1.12 -6.63 0.13
CA SER A 301 -0.06 -7.42 -0.24
C SER A 301 0.01 -7.94 -1.67
N CYS A 302 -0.40 -9.20 -1.86
CA CYS A 302 -0.63 -9.80 -3.18
C CYS A 302 -2.06 -10.36 -3.26
N GLU A 303 -2.89 -9.90 -4.19
CA GLU A 303 -4.32 -10.30 -4.24
C GLU A 303 -4.63 -11.45 -5.21
N SER A 304 -3.80 -11.70 -6.24
CA SER A 304 -4.11 -12.71 -7.26
C SER A 304 -2.96 -13.68 -7.53
N SER A 305 -3.32 -14.96 -7.71
CA SER A 305 -2.50 -16.12 -8.14
C SER A 305 -1.10 -16.29 -7.55
N ALA A 306 -0.94 -17.22 -6.62
CA ALA A 306 0.29 -17.96 -6.23
C ALA A 306 1.60 -17.16 -5.98
N GLY A 307 1.56 -15.83 -6.05
CA GLY A 307 2.71 -14.98 -5.83
C GLY A 307 3.04 -14.91 -4.34
N THR A 308 4.33 -15.02 -4.04
CA THR A 308 4.86 -14.82 -2.69
C THR A 308 4.89 -13.34 -2.36
N VAL A 309 4.41 -12.92 -1.18
CA VAL A 309 4.43 -11.50 -0.81
C VAL A 309 5.87 -10.98 -0.73
N LEU A 310 6.74 -11.67 0.01
CA LEU A 310 8.15 -11.34 0.12
C LEU A 310 9.00 -12.54 -0.29
N GLU A 311 9.69 -12.42 -1.42
CA GLU A 311 10.67 -13.40 -1.89
C GLU A 311 12.10 -12.90 -1.66
N LEU A 312 12.92 -13.70 -0.99
CA LEU A 312 14.34 -13.43 -0.80
C LEU A 312 15.16 -14.53 -1.47
N ASP A 313 15.99 -14.15 -2.43
CA ASP A 313 16.82 -15.08 -3.20
C ASP A 313 18.29 -14.70 -3.13
N SER A 314 19.19 -15.66 -3.01
CA SER A 314 20.60 -15.44 -3.35
C SER A 314 21.36 -14.43 -2.45
N GLY A 315 21.01 -14.35 -1.16
CA GLY A 315 21.81 -13.72 -0.11
C GLY A 315 21.51 -12.30 0.38
N PRO A 316 20.35 -11.67 0.13
CA PRO A 316 20.05 -10.33 0.65
C PRO A 316 19.96 -10.32 2.17
N SER A 317 19.98 -9.10 2.72
CA SER A 317 19.69 -8.86 4.14
C SER A 317 18.43 -8.02 4.29
N ILE A 318 17.51 -8.47 5.15
CA ILE A 318 16.28 -7.72 5.43
C ILE A 318 16.01 -7.60 6.93
N GLU A 319 15.56 -6.42 7.33
CA GLU A 319 15.02 -6.13 8.66
C GLU A 319 13.60 -5.56 8.51
N MET A 320 12.60 -6.20 9.13
CA MET A 320 11.25 -5.66 9.18
C MET A 320 10.75 -5.47 10.61
N GLU A 321 10.05 -4.36 10.84
CA GLU A 321 9.44 -4.03 12.13
C GLU A 321 7.98 -3.63 11.94
N SER A 322 7.07 -4.23 12.71
CA SER A 322 5.64 -3.86 12.72
C SER A 322 4.98 -3.87 11.33
N CYS A 323 5.37 -4.82 10.46
CA CYS A 323 4.84 -4.91 9.11
C CYS A 323 3.77 -6.00 8.98
N THR A 324 2.87 -5.86 8.00
CA THR A 324 1.89 -6.89 7.65
C THR A 324 2.15 -7.39 6.24
N LEU A 325 2.24 -8.71 6.07
CA LEU A 325 2.38 -9.39 4.81
C LEU A 325 1.10 -10.20 4.56
N ASN A 326 0.36 -9.84 3.52
CA ASN A 326 -0.95 -10.40 3.20
C ASN A 326 -0.95 -11.06 1.83
N SER A 327 -1.08 -12.39 1.79
CA SER A 327 -1.20 -13.10 0.53
C SER A 327 -2.62 -13.58 0.31
N GLY A 328 -3.14 -13.42 -0.90
CA GLY A 328 -4.44 -13.93 -1.28
C GLY A 328 -4.44 -15.43 -1.62
N SER A 329 -3.29 -16.01 -1.99
CA SER A 329 -3.19 -17.43 -2.37
C SER A 329 -1.79 -18.06 -2.41
N GLY A 330 -0.71 -17.29 -2.24
CA GLY A 330 0.67 -17.80 -2.20
C GLY A 330 1.30 -17.61 -0.81
N ASP A 331 2.60 -17.84 -0.67
CA ASP A 331 3.27 -17.68 0.62
C ASP A 331 3.37 -16.20 1.04
N ALA A 332 3.38 -15.95 2.35
CA ALA A 332 3.70 -14.62 2.87
C ALA A 332 5.21 -14.35 2.80
N LEU A 333 6.04 -15.38 2.91
CA LEU A 333 7.50 -15.28 2.89
C LEU A 333 8.11 -16.52 2.26
N HIS A 334 8.99 -16.34 1.28
CA HIS A 334 9.78 -17.42 0.68
C HIS A 334 11.26 -17.05 0.67
N LEU A 335 12.07 -17.86 1.33
CA LEU A 335 13.53 -17.71 1.38
C LEU A 335 14.15 -18.83 0.53
N ILE A 336 14.91 -18.52 -0.53
CA ILE A 336 15.38 -19.53 -1.48
C ILE A 336 16.88 -19.49 -1.78
N ASN A 337 17.38 -20.62 -2.30
CA ASN A 337 18.70 -20.85 -2.89
C ASN A 337 19.92 -20.71 -1.96
N SER A 338 20.25 -19.50 -1.51
CA SER A 338 21.56 -19.21 -0.91
C SER A 338 21.47 -18.43 0.41
N ALA A 339 22.54 -18.46 1.21
CA ALA A 339 22.55 -17.93 2.57
C ALA A 339 22.34 -16.42 2.60
N GLY A 340 21.26 -15.97 3.23
CA GLY A 340 21.03 -14.58 3.62
C GLY A 340 20.61 -14.45 5.07
N GLN A 341 20.30 -13.21 5.48
CA GLN A 341 19.86 -12.88 6.83
C GLN A 341 18.49 -12.20 6.77
N ALA A 342 17.54 -12.70 7.56
CA ALA A 342 16.21 -12.13 7.64
C ALA A 342 15.81 -11.96 9.11
N GLU A 343 15.48 -10.73 9.49
CA GLU A 343 15.03 -10.38 10.83
C GLU A 343 13.65 -9.73 10.79
N PHE A 344 12.72 -10.27 11.56
CA PHE A 344 11.35 -9.77 11.65
C PHE A 344 10.98 -9.52 13.11
N ALA A 345 10.42 -8.36 13.41
CA ALA A 345 9.96 -7.98 14.73
C ALA A 345 8.53 -7.42 14.68
N MET A 346 7.63 -7.94 15.52
CA MET A 346 6.24 -7.48 15.59
C MET A 346 5.48 -7.56 14.26
N CYS A 347 5.88 -8.47 13.37
CA CYS A 347 5.30 -8.61 12.04
C CYS A 347 4.14 -9.61 12.03
N ARG A 348 3.23 -9.43 11.07
CA ARG A 348 2.10 -10.32 10.80
C ARG A 348 2.25 -10.96 9.43
N PHE A 349 2.28 -12.28 9.38
CA PHE A 349 2.32 -13.08 8.16
C PHE A 349 0.97 -13.76 8.02
N LEU A 350 0.22 -13.40 6.99
CA LEU A 350 -1.12 -13.92 6.71
C LEU A 350 -1.11 -14.91 5.55
N ASN A 351 -0.07 -15.74 5.48
CA ASN A 351 -0.07 -17.05 4.83
C ASN A 351 1.20 -17.84 5.25
N GLY A 352 1.45 -18.98 4.63
CA GLY A 352 2.64 -19.81 4.82
C GLY A 352 3.97 -19.09 4.72
N ILE A 353 4.98 -19.65 5.40
CA ILE A 353 6.38 -19.26 5.32
C ILE A 353 7.18 -20.46 4.83
N VAL A 354 7.99 -20.26 3.79
CA VAL A 354 8.86 -21.30 3.23
C VAL A 354 10.32 -20.87 3.33
N VAL A 355 11.18 -21.74 3.83
CA VAL A 355 12.62 -21.53 3.94
C VAL A 355 13.36 -22.68 3.28
N ASP A 356 13.88 -22.42 2.08
CA ASP A 356 14.60 -23.35 1.23
C ASP A 356 16.07 -22.93 1.14
N GLY A 357 16.91 -23.51 2.02
CA GLY A 357 18.36 -23.27 2.02
C GLY A 357 18.91 -22.56 3.27
N PRO A 358 20.21 -22.23 3.28
CA PRO A 358 20.98 -21.91 4.50
C PRO A 358 20.76 -20.51 5.06
N TRP A 359 19.51 -20.17 5.34
CA TRP A 359 19.09 -18.88 5.85
C TRP A 359 19.28 -18.75 7.37
N SER A 360 19.68 -17.56 7.82
CA SER A 360 19.58 -17.16 9.22
C SER A 360 18.32 -16.33 9.40
N LEU A 361 17.29 -16.94 9.99
CA LEU A 361 15.98 -16.32 10.20
C LEU A 361 15.75 -16.08 11.69
N THR A 362 15.44 -14.84 12.08
CA THR A 362 15.02 -14.50 13.44
C THR A 362 13.69 -13.77 13.41
N MET A 363 12.71 -14.27 14.16
CA MET A 363 11.37 -13.70 14.29
C MET A 363 11.07 -13.44 15.76
N ARG A 364 10.70 -12.20 16.09
CA ARG A 364 10.41 -11.75 17.46
C ARG A 364 9.03 -11.13 17.52
N ASP A 365 8.21 -11.55 18.48
CA ASP A 365 6.86 -11.00 18.67
C ASP A 365 5.97 -11.10 17.41
N CYS A 366 6.22 -12.07 16.53
CA CYS A 366 5.53 -12.19 15.25
C CYS A 366 4.27 -13.04 15.37
N PHE A 367 3.30 -12.76 14.50
CA PHE A 367 2.11 -13.58 14.30
C PHE A 367 2.17 -14.20 12.91
N ILE A 368 2.08 -15.53 12.83
CA ILE A 368 2.12 -16.29 11.59
C ILE A 368 0.82 -17.07 11.50
N GLN A 369 0.17 -17.00 10.34
CA GLN A 369 -1.06 -17.72 10.06
C GLN A 369 -0.99 -18.33 8.68
N GLY A 370 -0.85 -19.66 8.60
CA GLY A 370 -1.02 -20.40 7.34
C GLY A 370 -2.51 -20.59 7.00
N ASP A 371 -2.82 -20.68 5.71
CA ASP A 371 -4.15 -20.95 5.19
C ASP A 371 -4.37 -22.45 4.85
N THR A 372 -5.53 -22.76 4.27
CA THR A 372 -5.95 -24.13 3.94
C THR A 372 -5.27 -24.73 2.70
N ASN A 373 -4.57 -23.91 1.93
CA ASN A 373 -3.90 -24.31 0.69
C ASN A 373 -2.46 -24.76 0.95
N ASP A 374 -1.87 -24.32 2.05
CA ASP A 374 -0.51 -24.66 2.43
C ASP A 374 -0.41 -26.03 3.11
N ALA A 375 0.68 -26.74 2.84
CA ALA A 375 0.98 -28.00 3.52
C ALA A 375 1.39 -27.79 4.99
N ALA A 376 1.81 -26.58 5.35
CA ALA A 376 2.12 -26.17 6.72
C ALA A 376 2.15 -24.64 6.86
N ALA A 377 2.01 -24.11 8.08
CA ALA A 377 2.23 -22.67 8.32
C ALA A 377 3.70 -22.25 8.15
N VAL A 378 4.65 -23.15 8.44
CA VAL A 378 6.09 -22.94 8.24
C VAL A 378 6.69 -24.21 7.63
N ILE A 379 7.43 -24.07 6.53
CA ILE A 379 8.14 -25.15 5.86
C ILE A 379 9.62 -24.82 5.83
N LEU A 380 10.46 -25.74 6.29
CA LEU A 380 11.91 -25.62 6.37
C LEU A 380 12.54 -26.75 5.54
N ASN A 381 13.02 -26.44 4.33
CA ASN A 381 13.63 -27.42 3.43
C ASN A 381 15.14 -27.21 3.28
N ASP A 382 15.83 -28.30 2.94
CA ASP A 382 17.28 -28.33 2.69
C ASP A 382 18.13 -27.95 3.92
N SER A 383 19.41 -27.61 3.73
CA SER A 383 20.32 -27.25 4.83
C SER A 383 19.96 -25.86 5.35
N VAL A 384 18.93 -25.75 6.19
CA VAL A 384 18.52 -24.48 6.80
C VAL A 384 19.56 -24.02 7.82
N GLY A 385 19.84 -22.72 7.88
CA GLY A 385 20.70 -22.18 8.94
C GLY A 385 20.03 -22.25 10.32
N ARG A 386 20.23 -21.20 11.11
CA ARG A 386 19.57 -21.07 12.41
C ARG A 386 18.26 -20.32 12.24
N VAL A 387 17.16 -20.94 12.63
CA VAL A 387 15.83 -20.32 12.67
C VAL A 387 15.41 -20.12 14.12
N VAL A 388 15.08 -18.89 14.48
CA VAL A 388 14.68 -18.52 15.84
C VAL A 388 13.32 -17.87 15.82
N PHE A 389 12.39 -18.43 16.58
CA PHE A 389 11.12 -17.81 16.93
C PHE A 389 11.16 -17.48 18.42
N ASP A 390 10.95 -16.22 18.76
CA ASP A 390 10.95 -15.68 20.12
C ASP A 390 9.66 -14.91 20.36
N ASN A 391 8.84 -15.38 21.31
CA ASN A 391 7.52 -14.84 21.61
C ASN A 391 6.57 -14.78 20.38
N CYS A 392 6.67 -15.76 19.48
CA CYS A 392 5.83 -15.81 18.29
C CYS A 392 4.55 -16.64 18.50
N THR A 393 3.48 -16.27 17.81
CA THR A 393 2.27 -17.09 17.68
C THR A 393 2.20 -17.65 16.26
N ILE A 394 2.16 -18.97 16.13
CA ILE A 394 2.03 -19.67 14.85
C ILE A 394 0.67 -20.38 14.86
N ARG A 395 -0.15 -20.10 13.85
CA ARG A 395 -1.43 -20.73 13.61
C ARG A 395 -1.46 -21.35 12.23
N HIS A 396 -2.12 -22.49 12.13
CA HIS A 396 -2.44 -23.07 10.83
C HIS A 396 -3.93 -23.41 10.77
N PHE A 397 -4.57 -23.07 9.66
CA PHE A 397 -5.96 -23.40 9.36
C PHE A 397 -5.96 -24.28 8.12
N GLY A 398 -5.97 -25.61 8.23
CA GLY A 398 -5.85 -26.42 7.02
C GLY A 398 -5.50 -27.89 7.26
N ALA A 399 -5.52 -28.65 6.17
CA ALA A 399 -5.15 -30.05 6.14
C ALA A 399 -3.97 -30.27 5.19
N PRO A 400 -2.82 -30.80 5.66
CA PRO A 400 -2.56 -31.34 7.00
C PRO A 400 -2.30 -30.27 8.07
N ASP A 401 -2.62 -30.58 9.34
CA ASP A 401 -2.45 -29.76 10.55
C ASP A 401 -0.98 -29.47 10.95
N LEU A 402 -0.09 -29.32 9.98
CA LEU A 402 1.34 -29.25 10.21
C LEU A 402 1.77 -27.80 10.47
N LEU A 403 2.28 -27.47 11.65
CA LEU A 403 2.75 -26.09 11.90
C LEU A 403 4.19 -25.85 11.43
N ILE A 404 5.09 -26.83 11.58
CA ILE A 404 6.47 -26.73 11.08
C ILE A 404 6.85 -28.08 10.48
N ALA A 405 7.19 -28.09 9.19
CA ALA A 405 7.81 -29.22 8.51
C ALA A 405 9.32 -28.97 8.38
N ILE A 406 10.16 -29.91 8.81
CA ILE A 406 11.58 -29.90 8.47
C ILE A 406 11.83 -31.07 7.54
N SER A 407 12.26 -30.84 6.29
CA SER A 407 12.83 -31.87 5.43
C SER A 407 14.24 -31.45 5.01
N SER A 408 15.21 -31.69 5.89
CA SER A 408 16.59 -31.25 5.67
C SER A 408 17.49 -32.43 5.25
N ASN A 409 18.20 -32.26 4.13
CA ASN A 409 19.35 -33.09 3.75
C ASN A 409 20.63 -32.70 4.54
N GLY A 410 20.54 -31.78 5.50
CA GLY A 410 21.67 -31.21 6.23
C GLY A 410 21.28 -30.61 7.59
N ASN A 411 22.19 -29.81 8.18
CA ASN A 411 22.03 -29.29 9.54
C ASN A 411 20.89 -28.26 9.60
N ALA A 412 19.87 -28.42 10.44
CA ALA A 412 18.80 -27.46 10.68
C ALA A 412 18.63 -27.25 12.19
N GLY A 413 18.70 -25.98 12.63
CA GLY A 413 18.56 -25.62 14.04
C GLY A 413 17.38 -24.68 14.26
N VAL A 414 16.28 -25.19 14.82
CA VAL A 414 15.09 -24.39 15.16
C VAL A 414 15.06 -24.13 16.67
N VAL A 415 14.84 -22.88 17.06
CA VAL A 415 14.63 -22.48 18.45
C VAL A 415 13.24 -21.86 18.58
N LEU A 416 12.41 -22.44 19.43
CA LEU A 416 11.13 -21.91 19.87
C LEU A 416 11.28 -21.45 21.31
N ASP A 417 11.24 -20.14 21.54
CA ASP A 417 11.30 -19.53 22.87
C ASP A 417 10.02 -18.72 23.11
N TYR A 418 9.30 -19.00 24.21
CA TYR A 418 8.01 -18.36 24.54
C TYR A 418 6.94 -18.39 23.43
N CYS A 419 7.00 -19.38 22.54
CA CYS A 419 6.10 -19.45 21.39
C CYS A 419 4.77 -20.15 21.71
N ARG A 420 3.72 -19.80 20.97
CA ARG A 420 2.43 -20.50 20.98
C ARG A 420 2.13 -21.05 19.60
N LEU A 421 2.01 -22.36 19.49
CA LEU A 421 1.68 -23.07 18.26
C LEU A 421 0.26 -23.64 18.41
N GLU A 422 -0.65 -23.27 17.50
CA GLU A 422 -2.04 -23.75 17.48
C GLU A 422 -2.40 -24.30 16.09
N SER A 423 -2.75 -25.59 16.01
CA SER A 423 -3.46 -26.13 14.85
C SER A 423 -4.97 -26.00 15.08
N LEU A 424 -5.67 -25.43 14.10
CA LEU A 424 -7.10 -25.15 14.15
C LEU A 424 -7.77 -25.86 12.97
N THR A 425 -8.70 -26.77 13.26
CA THR A 425 -9.30 -27.67 12.25
C THR A 425 -10.64 -27.17 11.74
N ASP A 426 -10.89 -27.38 10.44
CA ASP A 426 -12.24 -27.35 9.85
C ASP A 426 -12.71 -28.74 9.34
N THR A 427 -11.80 -29.71 9.24
CA THR A 427 -12.02 -31.02 8.58
C THR A 427 -11.29 -32.17 9.27
N SER A 428 -11.73 -33.40 8.99
CA SER A 428 -11.43 -34.64 9.75
C SER A 428 -10.06 -35.29 9.49
N SER A 429 -9.06 -34.57 9.00
CA SER A 429 -7.72 -35.10 8.70
C SER A 429 -6.68 -34.59 9.68
N ALA A 430 -6.48 -35.37 10.75
CA ALA A 430 -5.55 -35.10 11.82
C ALA A 430 -4.08 -35.24 11.39
N GLY A 431 -3.40 -34.12 11.18
CA GLY A 431 -1.93 -34.05 11.11
C GLY A 431 -1.31 -33.80 12.50
N PRO A 432 0.00 -33.99 12.68
CA PRO A 432 0.65 -33.58 13.91
C PRO A 432 0.88 -32.06 13.95
N ALA A 433 0.72 -31.42 15.11
CA ALA A 433 0.97 -29.99 15.24
C ALA A 433 2.43 -29.62 14.90
N LEU A 434 3.38 -30.50 15.21
CA LEU A 434 4.79 -30.33 14.83
C LEU A 434 5.31 -31.63 14.20
N GLU A 435 5.84 -31.57 12.98
CA GLU A 435 6.48 -32.71 12.31
C GLU A 435 7.93 -32.40 11.97
N LEU A 436 8.81 -33.21 12.53
CA LEU A 436 10.24 -33.10 12.30
C LEU A 436 10.69 -34.35 11.57
N ASP A 437 11.05 -34.24 10.30
CA ASP A 437 11.46 -35.38 9.47
C ASP A 437 12.80 -35.12 8.77
N SER A 438 13.91 -35.56 9.38
CA SER A 438 15.22 -35.38 8.76
C SER A 438 15.64 -36.62 7.98
N ASP A 439 15.88 -36.45 6.69
CA ASP A 439 16.52 -37.46 5.84
C ASP A 439 18.05 -37.50 6.01
N ALA A 440 18.62 -36.68 6.90
CA ALA A 440 20.06 -36.62 7.13
C ALA A 440 20.60 -37.93 7.73
N ALA A 441 21.80 -38.35 7.30
CA ALA A 441 22.42 -39.60 7.78
C ALA A 441 22.78 -39.58 9.29
N ASP A 442 22.82 -38.39 9.91
CA ASP A 442 23.11 -38.17 11.33
C ASP A 442 21.93 -37.44 12.00
N PRO A 443 21.28 -38.04 13.02
CA PRO A 443 20.15 -37.41 13.72
C PRO A 443 20.51 -36.13 14.49
N GLU A 444 21.79 -35.79 14.66
CA GLU A 444 22.22 -34.47 15.17
C GLU A 444 22.11 -33.36 14.11
N SER A 445 21.86 -33.71 12.84
CA SER A 445 21.70 -32.75 11.74
C SER A 445 20.34 -32.05 11.75
N ALA A 446 19.39 -32.42 12.59
CA ALA A 446 18.17 -31.65 12.74
C ALA A 446 17.85 -31.56 14.23
N SER A 447 17.82 -30.33 14.75
CA SER A 447 17.56 -30.08 16.16
C SER A 447 16.49 -29.02 16.35
N VAL A 448 15.58 -29.29 17.28
CA VAL A 448 14.60 -28.32 17.75
C VAL A 448 14.74 -28.13 19.25
N GLN A 449 14.85 -26.87 19.68
CA GLN A 449 14.85 -26.48 21.07
C GLN A 449 13.53 -25.80 21.40
N ILE A 450 12.80 -26.33 22.37
CA ILE A 450 11.50 -25.81 22.81
C ILE A 450 11.66 -25.32 24.24
N ARG A 451 11.46 -24.01 24.45
CA ARG A 451 11.61 -23.34 25.75
C ARG A 451 10.37 -22.52 26.05
N TRP A 452 9.76 -22.73 27.21
CA TRP A 452 8.56 -22.00 27.68
C TRP A 452 7.45 -21.85 26.63
N SER A 453 7.34 -22.79 25.70
CA SER A 453 6.44 -22.72 24.56
C SER A 453 5.29 -23.71 24.73
N THR A 454 4.13 -23.39 24.14
CA THR A 454 2.94 -24.24 24.15
C THR A 454 2.64 -24.73 22.74
N ILE A 455 2.36 -26.02 22.60
CA ILE A 455 1.97 -26.64 21.32
C ILE A 455 0.61 -27.30 21.54
N GLU A 456 -0.40 -26.81 20.82
CA GLU A 456 -1.77 -27.30 20.88
C GLU A 456 -2.21 -27.79 19.49
N ALA A 457 -2.72 -29.01 19.43
CA ALA A 457 -3.36 -29.57 18.24
C ALA A 457 -4.84 -29.82 18.58
N GLU A 458 -5.76 -29.28 17.80
CA GLU A 458 -7.18 -29.61 17.96
C GLU A 458 -7.46 -31.08 17.61
N THR A 459 -6.74 -31.63 16.63
CA THR A 459 -6.76 -33.07 16.30
C THR A 459 -5.34 -33.60 16.04
N GLY A 460 -5.11 -34.91 16.22
CA GLY A 460 -3.81 -35.54 15.92
C GLY A 460 -2.82 -35.63 17.09
N ASN A 461 -1.57 -36.01 16.77
CA ASN A 461 -0.47 -36.08 17.74
C ASN A 461 0.13 -34.69 17.95
N GLY A 462 0.47 -34.30 19.17
CA GLY A 462 1.09 -32.99 19.41
C GLY A 462 2.44 -32.80 18.70
N ILE A 463 3.29 -33.84 18.70
CA ILE A 463 4.62 -33.81 18.05
C ILE A 463 4.88 -35.17 17.40
N THR A 464 5.30 -35.19 16.14
CA THR A 464 5.82 -36.37 15.44
C THR A 464 7.28 -36.12 15.04
N MET A 465 8.12 -37.14 15.20
CA MET A 465 9.56 -37.03 14.94
C MET A 465 10.09 -38.27 14.24
N ASN A 466 10.89 -38.06 13.21
CA ASN A 466 11.67 -39.08 12.52
C ASN A 466 13.12 -38.56 12.38
N ASN A 467 14.07 -39.30 12.96
CA ASN A 467 15.52 -39.06 12.79
C ASN A 467 16.00 -37.63 13.17
N CYS A 468 15.42 -37.03 14.21
CA CYS A 468 15.72 -35.68 14.69
C CYS A 468 16.01 -35.66 16.21
N ASN A 469 16.68 -34.62 16.71
CA ASN A 469 16.86 -34.34 18.13
C ASN A 469 15.89 -33.25 18.62
N VAL A 470 15.24 -33.47 19.77
CA VAL A 470 14.39 -32.46 20.44
C VAL A 470 14.85 -32.28 21.88
N ALA A 471 15.10 -31.01 22.24
CA ALA A 471 15.34 -30.60 23.60
C ALA A 471 14.16 -29.75 24.10
N VAL A 472 13.39 -30.28 25.05
CA VAL A 472 12.36 -29.52 25.79
C VAL A 472 12.99 -29.07 27.10
N ILE A 473 13.12 -27.76 27.30
CA ILE A 473 13.87 -27.14 28.41
C ILE A 473 12.95 -26.34 29.31
#